data_AF-A0A6I5KWT1-F1
#
_entry.id   AF-A0A6I5KWT1-F1
#
_cell.length_a   1.000
_cell.length_b   1.000
_cell.length_c   1.000
_cell.angle_alpha   90.00
_cell.angle_beta   90.00
_cell.angle_gamma   90.00
#
_symmetry.space_group_name_H-M   'P 1'
#
loop_
_entity.id
_entity.type
_entity.pdbx_description
1 polymer ?
#
loop_
_entity_poly.entity_id
_entity_poly.type
_entity_poly.pdbx_seq_one_letter_code
_entity_poly.pdbx_strand_id
1 'polypeptide(L)'
;METVKKNNHIGRKIGRIRELRGMKQETLAELLGISQQSVSKIEQSETLDTERLEAVANALGVTPEAIQNFSEELAINYFNNFYDNSFSNSQGTFHPNNCTFNPLDKVVELYERLVQAEKDKVTYLEKLLDKK
;
A
#
# COMPACT_ATOMS: atom_id res chain seq x y z
N MET A 1 -27.98 10.37 23.08
CA MET A 1 -26.74 10.08 22.32
C MET A 1 -27.17 9.55 20.98
N GLU A 2 -27.14 10.41 19.96
CA GLU A 2 -27.44 9.99 18.59
C GLU A 2 -26.32 9.08 18.11
N THR A 3 -26.65 7.83 17.83
CA THR A 3 -25.73 6.88 17.21
C THR A 3 -25.46 7.38 15.80
N VAL A 4 -24.24 7.86 15.55
CA VAL A 4 -23.78 8.23 14.21
C VAL A 4 -23.98 7.01 13.31
N LYS A 5 -25.02 7.06 12.47
CA LYS A 5 -25.29 6.04 11.46
C LYS A 5 -24.02 5.94 10.62
N LYS A 6 -23.29 4.84 10.78
CA LYS A 6 -22.08 4.53 10.02
C LYS A 6 -22.52 4.43 8.57
N ASN A 7 -22.43 5.54 7.83
CA ASN A 7 -22.92 5.64 6.45
C ASN A 7 -22.09 4.68 5.58
N ASN A 8 -22.58 3.46 5.44
CA ASN A 8 -21.91 2.38 4.72
C ASN A 8 -22.21 2.44 3.22
N HIS A 9 -22.33 3.67 2.69
CA HIS A 9 -22.73 3.92 1.32
C HIS A 9 -21.57 3.60 0.37
N ILE A 10 -21.64 2.44 -0.27
CA ILE A 10 -20.57 1.89 -1.11
C ILE A 10 -20.25 2.81 -2.28
N GLY A 11 -21.26 3.35 -2.96
CA GLY A 11 -21.07 4.27 -4.08
C GLY A 11 -20.23 5.51 -3.74
N ARG A 12 -20.45 6.13 -2.56
CA ARG A 12 -19.65 7.28 -2.10
C ARG A 12 -18.19 6.90 -1.87
N LYS A 13 -17.95 5.70 -1.33
CA LYS A 13 -16.58 5.18 -1.13
C LYS A 13 -15.89 4.93 -2.47
N ILE A 14 -16.58 4.36 -3.45
CA ILE A 14 -16.10 4.18 -4.83
C ILE A 14 -15.70 5.54 -5.44
N GLY A 15 -16.59 6.52 -5.38
CA GLY A 15 -16.32 7.87 -5.90
C GLY A 15 -15.10 8.51 -5.25
N ARG A 16 -14.96 8.35 -3.92
CA ARG A 16 -13.83 8.91 -3.19
C ARG A 16 -12.50 8.24 -3.53
N ILE A 17 -12.48 6.91 -3.63
CA ILE A 17 -11.29 6.16 -4.07
C ILE A 17 -10.90 6.57 -5.49
N ARG A 18 -11.88 6.73 -6.39
CA ARG A 18 -11.65 7.19 -7.77
C ARG A 18 -10.97 8.57 -7.79
N GLU A 19 -11.48 9.52 -7.03
CA GLU A 19 -10.90 10.87 -6.92
C GLU A 19 -9.48 10.85 -6.36
N LEU A 20 -9.21 10.06 -5.32
CA LEU A 20 -7.88 9.89 -4.75
C LEU A 20 -6.88 9.29 -5.76
N ARG A 21 -7.37 8.51 -6.73
CA ARG A 21 -6.57 8.01 -7.86
C ARG A 21 -6.45 8.99 -9.03
N GLY A 22 -7.00 10.20 -8.93
CA GLY A 22 -6.98 11.20 -10.00
C GLY A 22 -7.76 10.76 -11.25
N MET A 23 -8.69 9.81 -11.10
CA MET A 23 -9.42 9.21 -12.21
C MET A 23 -10.74 9.95 -12.45
N LYS A 24 -11.06 10.28 -13.71
CA LYS A 24 -12.37 10.85 -14.07
C LYS A 24 -13.44 9.76 -14.18
N GLN A 25 -14.72 10.13 -14.09
CA GLN A 25 -15.81 9.16 -14.23
C GLN A 25 -15.81 8.51 -15.63
N GLU A 26 -15.42 9.26 -16.67
CA GLU A 26 -15.28 8.76 -18.03
C GLU A 26 -14.23 7.65 -18.10
N THR A 27 -13.08 7.84 -17.44
CA THR A 27 -12.00 6.85 -17.41
C THR A 27 -12.43 5.56 -16.70
N LEU A 28 -13.15 5.68 -15.58
CA LEU A 28 -13.69 4.49 -14.90
C LEU A 28 -14.75 3.78 -15.77
N ALA A 29 -15.55 4.54 -16.50
CA ALA A 29 -16.56 4.01 -17.40
C ALA A 29 -15.93 3.23 -18.57
N GLU A 30 -14.86 3.77 -19.16
CA GLU A 30 -14.07 3.09 -20.18
C GLU A 30 -13.48 1.76 -19.69
N LEU A 31 -12.90 1.74 -18.48
CA LEU A 31 -12.35 0.51 -17.88
C LEU A 31 -13.41 -0.56 -17.60
N LEU A 32 -14.62 -0.13 -17.26
CA LEU A 32 -15.75 -1.02 -16.98
C LEU A 32 -16.56 -1.38 -18.23
N GLY A 33 -16.27 -0.78 -19.39
CA GLY A 33 -17.04 -0.96 -20.62
C GLY A 33 -18.49 -0.47 -20.51
N ILE A 34 -18.76 0.52 -19.65
CA ILE A 34 -20.10 1.09 -19.43
C ILE A 34 -20.11 2.58 -19.76
N SER A 35 -21.28 3.21 -19.70
CA SER A 35 -21.40 4.65 -19.89
C SER A 35 -21.02 5.44 -18.63
N GLN A 36 -20.53 6.67 -18.80
CA GLN A 36 -20.23 7.59 -17.69
C GLN A 36 -21.45 7.85 -16.79
N GLN A 37 -22.67 7.88 -17.35
CA GLN A 37 -23.89 8.00 -16.56
C GLN A 37 -24.13 6.75 -15.68
N SER A 38 -23.73 5.57 -16.15
CA SER A 38 -23.81 4.34 -15.36
C SER A 38 -22.84 4.38 -14.17
N VAL A 39 -21.63 4.91 -14.36
CA VAL A 39 -20.69 5.16 -13.25
C VAL A 39 -21.27 6.14 -12.24
N SER A 40 -21.86 7.25 -12.70
CA SER A 40 -22.52 8.20 -11.79
C SER A 40 -23.64 7.55 -10.97
N LYS A 41 -24.40 6.61 -11.56
CA LYS A 41 -25.43 5.85 -10.83
C LYS A 41 -24.82 4.89 -9.80
N ILE A 42 -23.70 4.24 -10.14
CA ILE A 42 -22.96 3.37 -9.21
C ILE A 42 -22.49 4.19 -8.00
N GLU A 43 -21.95 5.38 -8.21
CA GLU A 43 -21.47 6.25 -7.13
C GLU A 43 -22.59 6.78 -6.23
N GLN A 44 -23.81 6.90 -6.77
CA GLN A 44 -25.01 7.27 -6.00
C GLN A 44 -25.70 6.09 -5.32
N SER A 45 -25.28 4.86 -5.59
CA SER A 45 -25.89 3.66 -5.02
C SER A 45 -25.36 3.35 -3.62
N GLU A 46 -26.26 3.11 -2.67
CA GLU A 46 -25.89 2.76 -1.29
C GLU A 46 -25.25 1.36 -1.23
N THR A 47 -25.78 0.44 -2.02
CA THR A 47 -25.31 -0.95 -2.13
C THR A 47 -24.92 -1.28 -3.57
N LEU A 48 -24.07 -2.30 -3.74
CA LEU A 48 -23.68 -2.80 -5.04
C LEU A 48 -23.62 -4.33 -4.95
N ASP A 49 -24.01 -4.99 -6.02
CA ASP A 49 -23.80 -6.44 -6.22
C ASP A 49 -22.31 -6.78 -6.06
N THR A 50 -22.01 -7.90 -5.41
CA THR A 50 -20.66 -8.43 -5.26
C THR A 50 -19.90 -8.53 -6.58
N GLU A 51 -20.51 -9.05 -7.65
CA GLU A 51 -19.85 -9.18 -8.96
C GLU A 51 -19.47 -7.80 -9.55
N ARG A 52 -20.38 -6.84 -9.40
CA ARG A 52 -20.14 -5.46 -9.85
C ARG A 52 -19.11 -4.76 -8.97
N LEU A 53 -19.12 -5.03 -7.67
CA LEU A 53 -18.14 -4.49 -6.73
C LEU A 53 -16.74 -5.01 -7.05
N GLU A 54 -16.60 -6.29 -7.38
CA GLU A 54 -15.34 -6.87 -7.86
C GLU A 54 -14.86 -6.23 -9.15
N ALA A 55 -15.74 -6.06 -10.14
CA ALA A 55 -15.39 -5.39 -11.38
C ALA A 55 -14.89 -3.95 -11.14
N VAL A 56 -15.60 -3.19 -10.29
CA VAL A 56 -15.21 -1.82 -9.92
C VAL A 56 -13.91 -1.80 -9.13
N ALA A 57 -13.71 -2.73 -8.19
CA ALA A 57 -12.49 -2.85 -7.41
C ALA A 57 -11.27 -3.12 -8.30
N ASN A 58 -11.41 -4.05 -9.25
CA ASN A 58 -10.39 -4.37 -10.23
C ASN A 58 -10.06 -3.17 -11.13
N ALA A 59 -11.08 -2.46 -11.63
CA ALA A 59 -10.87 -1.24 -12.43
C ALA A 59 -10.19 -0.12 -11.64
N LEU A 60 -10.48 -0.01 -10.34
CA LEU A 60 -9.82 0.92 -9.43
C LEU A 60 -8.49 0.39 -8.88
N GLY A 61 -8.07 -0.84 -9.20
CA GLY A 61 -6.83 -1.45 -8.70
C GLY A 61 -6.78 -1.60 -7.17
N VAL A 62 -7.91 -1.90 -6.53
CA VAL A 62 -8.08 -2.17 -5.09
C VAL A 62 -8.85 -3.47 -4.89
N THR A 63 -8.97 -3.96 -3.65
CA THR A 63 -9.86 -5.11 -3.37
C THR A 63 -11.28 -4.67 -3.00
N PRO A 64 -12.28 -5.55 -3.16
CA PRO A 64 -13.65 -5.28 -2.74
C PRO A 64 -13.75 -4.92 -1.24
N GLU A 65 -12.96 -5.59 -0.40
CA GLU A 65 -12.90 -5.33 1.04
C GLU A 65 -12.32 -3.94 1.34
N ALA A 66 -11.35 -3.49 0.53
CA ALA A 66 -10.80 -2.15 0.67
C ALA A 66 -11.87 -1.08 0.42
N ILE A 67 -12.75 -1.28 -0.56
CA ILE A 67 -13.89 -0.38 -0.81
C ILE A 67 -14.89 -0.43 0.35
N GLN A 68 -15.21 -1.63 0.87
CA GLN A 68 -16.15 -1.77 1.98
C GLN A 68 -15.64 -1.15 3.28
N ASN A 69 -14.34 -1.28 3.57
CA ASN A 69 -13.71 -0.75 4.78
C ASN A 69 -13.15 0.67 4.61
N PHE A 70 -13.27 1.26 3.42
CA PHE A 70 -12.76 2.60 3.16
C PHE A 70 -13.37 3.63 4.11
N SER A 71 -12.49 4.37 4.77
CA SER A 71 -12.82 5.59 5.48
C SER A 71 -11.80 6.67 5.10
N GLU A 72 -12.28 7.90 4.97
CA GLU A 72 -11.44 9.04 4.62
C GLU A 72 -10.35 9.30 5.67
N GLU A 73 -10.70 9.13 6.94
CA GLU A 73 -9.78 9.28 8.07
C GLU A 73 -8.68 8.21 8.05
N LEU A 74 -9.00 6.96 7.70
CA LEU A 74 -8.01 5.90 7.53
C LEU A 74 -7.10 6.15 6.33
N ALA A 75 -7.64 6.69 5.23
CA ALA A 75 -6.86 7.05 4.05
C ALA A 75 -5.89 8.21 4.35
N ILE A 76 -6.34 9.26 5.02
CA ILE A 76 -5.50 10.40 5.43
C ILE A 76 -4.43 9.95 6.43
N ASN A 77 -4.80 9.13 7.42
CA ASN A 77 -3.84 8.56 8.37
C ASN A 77 -2.81 7.68 7.66
N TYR A 78 -3.19 6.91 6.63
CA TYR A 78 -2.26 6.12 5.84
C TYR A 78 -1.27 6.99 5.07
N PHE A 79 -1.73 8.04 4.36
CA PHE A 79 -0.84 8.96 3.66
C PHE A 79 0.15 9.65 4.61
N ASN A 80 -0.31 10.09 5.78
CA ASN A 80 0.56 10.70 6.78
C ASN A 80 1.59 9.69 7.34
N ASN A 81 1.19 8.45 7.60
CA ASN A 81 2.10 7.41 8.09
C ASN A 81 3.09 6.91 7.03
N PHE A 82 2.75 6.98 5.74
CA PHE A 82 3.67 6.56 4.67
C PHE A 82 4.88 7.52 4.55
N TYR A 83 4.68 8.81 4.85
CA TYR A 83 5.76 9.79 4.87
C TYR A 83 6.54 9.81 6.19
N ASP A 84 5.91 9.46 7.32
CA ASP A 84 6.51 9.60 8.65
C ASP A 84 7.05 8.28 9.27
N ASN A 85 6.58 7.10 8.81
CA ASN A 85 6.93 5.81 9.41
C ASN A 85 7.18 4.70 8.37
N SER A 86 8.02 4.96 7.37
CA SER A 86 8.41 4.00 6.34
C SER A 86 9.14 2.74 6.82
N PHE A 87 9.31 2.53 8.14
CA PHE A 87 10.03 1.37 8.70
C PHE A 87 9.43 0.74 9.96
N SER A 88 8.25 1.15 10.41
CA SER A 88 7.71 0.68 11.69
C SER A 88 6.27 0.20 11.54
N ASN A 89 6.13 -1.11 11.30
CA ASN A 89 4.99 -1.92 11.76
C ASN A 89 3.66 -1.86 10.96
N SER A 90 3.68 -2.11 9.64
CA SER A 90 2.46 -2.47 8.89
C SER A 90 2.16 -3.98 8.97
N GLN A 91 1.79 -4.47 10.16
CA GLN A 91 1.03 -5.70 10.30
C GLN A 91 -0.41 -5.46 9.83
N GLY A 92 -0.62 -5.45 8.52
CA GLY A 92 -1.95 -5.35 7.96
C GLY A 92 -1.94 -4.73 6.58
N THR A 93 -2.34 -5.54 5.60
CA THR A 93 -2.82 -5.16 4.26
C THR A 93 -1.76 -5.12 3.13
N PHE A 94 -1.90 -6.10 2.24
CA PHE A 94 -1.42 -6.19 0.84
C PHE A 94 0.09 -6.12 0.57
N HIS A 95 0.71 -7.30 0.59
CA HIS A 95 2.08 -7.56 0.11
C HIS A 95 2.26 -7.37 -1.39
N PRO A 96 3.36 -6.69 -1.80
CA PRO A 96 4.22 -7.33 -2.80
C PRO A 96 5.72 -7.27 -2.46
N ASN A 97 6.12 -7.09 -1.19
CA ASN A 97 7.52 -7.25 -0.77
C ASN A 97 7.62 -7.93 0.60
N ASN A 98 7.17 -9.19 0.67
CA ASN A 98 7.54 -10.08 1.77
C ASN A 98 9.01 -10.43 1.60
N CYS A 99 9.93 -9.66 2.17
CA CYS A 99 11.21 -10.24 2.52
C CYS A 99 10.91 -11.36 3.54
N THR A 100 11.14 -12.62 3.19
CA THR A 100 11.02 -13.78 4.12
C THR A 100 12.10 -13.78 5.20
N PHE A 101 12.84 -12.68 5.34
CA PHE A 101 13.91 -12.46 6.28
C PHE A 101 13.71 -11.09 6.92
N ASN A 102 14.07 -10.96 8.19
CA ASN A 102 14.11 -9.68 8.87
C ASN A 102 15.24 -8.82 8.26
N PRO A 103 14.95 -7.64 7.69
CA PRO A 103 15.97 -6.79 7.07
C PRO A 103 17.10 -6.39 8.03
N LEU A 104 16.81 -6.28 9.34
CA LEU A 104 17.83 -5.99 10.35
C LEU A 104 18.90 -7.10 10.42
N ASP A 105 18.51 -8.36 10.24
CA ASP A 105 19.46 -9.48 10.27
C ASP A 105 20.45 -9.38 9.10
N LYS A 106 20.01 -8.89 7.93
CA LYS A 106 20.90 -8.67 6.78
C LYS A 106 21.83 -7.48 6.95
N VAL A 107 21.40 -6.46 7.68
CA VAL A 107 22.27 -5.32 8.04
C VAL A 107 23.35 -5.79 9.01
N VAL A 108 23.02 -6.60 10.01
CA VAL A 108 24.00 -7.18 10.94
C VAL A 108 25.00 -8.07 10.19
N GLU A 109 24.53 -8.95 9.31
CA GLU A 109 25.38 -9.82 8.47
C GLU A 109 26.37 -9.01 7.61
N LEU A 110 25.95 -7.85 7.06
CA LEU A 110 26.82 -6.94 6.32
C LEU A 110 27.90 -6.30 7.22
N TYR A 111 27.54 -5.88 8.43
CA TYR A 111 28.50 -5.31 9.37
C TYR A 111 29.55 -6.33 9.80
N GLU A 112 29.16 -7.58 10.07
CA GLU A 112 30.10 -8.65 10.42
C GLU A 112 31.11 -8.90 9.29
N ARG A 113 30.65 -8.95 8.03
CA ARG A 113 31.53 -9.07 6.86
C ARG A 113 32.48 -7.88 6.70
N LEU A 114 32.00 -6.67 6.92
CA LEU A 114 32.82 -5.46 6.83
C LEU A 114 33.92 -5.46 7.89
N VAL A 115 33.58 -5.83 9.13
CA VAL A 115 34.57 -5.98 10.21
C VAL A 115 35.60 -7.05 9.86
N GLN A 116 35.18 -8.18 9.27
CA GLN A 116 36.12 -9.21 8.83
C GLN A 116 37.05 -8.71 7.73
N ALA A 117 36.52 -8.01 6.72
CA ALA A 117 37.32 -7.44 5.64
C ALA A 117 38.37 -6.44 6.13
N GLU A 118 38.01 -5.60 7.11
CA GLU A 118 38.97 -4.68 7.75
C GLU A 118 40.07 -5.44 8.50
N LYS A 119 39.73 -6.50 9.25
CA LYS A 119 40.73 -7.35 9.93
C LYS A 119 41.68 -8.02 8.95
N ASP A 120 41.15 -8.62 7.88
CA ASP A 120 41.95 -9.30 6.87
C ASP A 120 42.91 -8.32 6.17
N LYS A 121 42.45 -7.10 5.91
CA LYS A 121 43.26 -6.02 5.35
C LYS A 121 44.39 -5.60 6.30
N VAL A 122 44.10 -5.43 7.60
CA VAL A 122 45.13 -5.11 8.61
C VAL A 122 46.17 -6.22 8.67
N THR A 123 45.76 -7.49 8.76
CA THR A 123 46.69 -8.63 8.78
C THR A 123 47.53 -8.72 7.51
N TYR A 124 46.96 -8.41 6.34
CA TYR A 124 47.72 -8.35 5.10
C TYR A 124 48.78 -7.24 5.12
N LEU A 125 48.42 -6.06 5.64
CA LEU A 125 49.36 -4.94 5.79
C LEU A 125 50.48 -5.25 6.80
N GLU A 126 50.17 -5.88 7.93
CA GLU A 126 51.16 -6.35 8.91
C GLU A 126 52.16 -7.32 8.26
N LYS A 127 51.68 -8.32 7.51
CA LYS A 127 52.56 -9.25 6.77
C LYS A 127 53.44 -8.58 5.72
N LEU A 128 53.02 -7.46 5.14
CA LEU A 128 53.83 -6.69 4.21
C LEU A 128 54.89 -5.86 4.94
N LEU A 129 54.56 -5.33 6.12
CA LEU A 129 55.50 -4.59 6.97
C LEU A 129 56.57 -5.52 7.56
N ASP A 130 56.20 -6.73 7.98
CA ASP A 130 57.12 -7.72 8.56
C ASP A 130 58.11 -8.32 7.54
N LYS A 131 57.86 -8.14 6.24
CA LYS A 131 58.74 -8.59 5.15
C LYS A 131 59.82 -7.56 4.75
N LYS A 132 59.88 -6.43 5.46
CA LYS A 132 60.81 -5.33 5.19
C LYS A 132 61.90 -5.27 6.24
#